data_AF-A0A6P8ZXZ2-F1
#
_entry.id   AF-A0A6P8ZXZ2-F1
#
_cell.length_a   1.000
_cell.length_b   1.000
_cell.length_c   1.000
_cell.angle_alpha   90.00
_cell.angle_beta   90.00
_cell.angle_gamma   90.00
#
_symmetry.space_group_name_H-M   'P 1'
#
loop_
_entity.id
_entity.type
_entity.pdbx_description
1 polymer ?
#
loop_
_entity_poly.entity_id
_entity_poly.type
_entity_poly.pdbx_seq_one_letter_code
_entity_poly.pdbx_strand_id
1 'polypeptide(L)'
;MHGMSSSWCHYGHRRHFLYTLAKHLNFTPEVALPSDGQMYGNPVDFPVFGGLLGDVYSNRSDLSLVFTASDLKLPYHSRPPTAQTTCTTWCLPTGYRQSSVWRPVVGEFTVHTWAAVLLSYLAAALSYRVLCKTDCLAESMLAALQGLVSSLHTVPSDWASRPFVFSWSFSGLVLATLYMAALHGINSSETRDTFFRTLTEVADSKLPMYASSDHLRNFRKAQFDTAGEQAIMERVITFDYNKALPMFHKFFTKPDFGILNDRNACHGFAKLFTPPRKAPRFHVVRNYCLSVSMTNNLILRQNSPLLRPLSVATSRLDEAGLTKYWFDIKTFAMERSPDPVMRMRQLRPFLRVLGIGLAAAIVTFLLEVLVAGVLKCWDRGCTVRREGQATEGVVDETVEK
;
A
#
# COMPACT_ATOMS: atom_id res chain seq x y z
N MET A 1 21.13 -7.83 26.30
CA MET A 1 19.78 -8.42 26.15
C MET A 1 19.10 -8.78 27.48
N HIS A 2 19.79 -8.87 28.63
CA HIS A 2 19.16 -9.16 29.93
C HIS A 2 18.21 -8.08 30.50
N GLY A 3 18.31 -6.81 30.05
CA GLY A 3 17.48 -5.72 30.61
C GLY A 3 16.04 -5.62 30.09
N MET A 4 15.71 -6.23 28.95
CA MET A 4 14.37 -6.09 28.33
C MET A 4 13.44 -7.28 28.60
N SER A 5 13.97 -8.49 28.80
CA SER A 5 13.15 -9.66 29.14
C SER A 5 12.54 -9.52 30.54
N SER A 6 13.29 -8.97 31.51
CA SER A 6 12.76 -8.69 32.85
C SER A 6 11.71 -7.57 32.83
N SER A 7 11.86 -6.53 32.00
CA SER A 7 10.91 -5.41 31.96
C SER A 7 9.52 -5.81 31.45
N TRP A 8 9.41 -6.80 30.55
CA TRP A 8 8.11 -7.32 30.10
C TRP A 8 7.40 -8.17 31.17
N CYS A 9 8.16 -8.89 32.00
CA CYS A 9 7.65 -9.60 33.17
C CYS A 9 7.27 -8.63 34.32
N HIS A 10 7.95 -7.48 34.43
CA HIS A 10 7.74 -6.53 35.52
C HIS A 10 6.77 -5.36 35.18
N TYR A 11 6.58 -4.97 33.92
CA TYR A 11 5.79 -3.78 33.52
C TYR A 11 4.84 -4.05 32.34
N GLY A 12 4.03 -5.11 32.42
CA GLY A 12 3.07 -5.46 31.36
C GLY A 12 1.67 -5.79 31.86
N HIS A 13 0.68 -5.68 30.97
CA HIS A 13 -0.74 -6.05 31.22
C HIS A 13 -0.92 -7.45 31.83
N ARG A 14 -0.02 -8.38 31.47
CA ARG A 14 0.06 -9.74 32.00
C ARG A 14 0.34 -9.80 33.52
N ARG A 15 1.11 -8.84 34.04
CA ARG A 15 1.40 -8.73 35.48
C ARG A 15 0.13 -8.36 36.23
N HIS A 16 -0.62 -7.36 35.77
CA HIS A 16 -1.88 -6.96 36.40
C HIS A 16 -2.88 -8.11 36.46
N PHE A 17 -2.97 -8.88 35.37
CA PHE A 17 -3.79 -10.08 35.33
C PHE A 17 -3.36 -11.12 36.37
N LEU A 18 -2.07 -11.51 36.41
CA LEU A 18 -1.56 -12.50 37.35
C LEU A 18 -1.72 -12.06 38.81
N TYR A 19 -1.41 -10.81 39.15
CA TYR A 19 -1.53 -10.30 40.52
C TYR A 19 -2.99 -10.18 40.97
N THR A 20 -3.92 -9.92 40.04
CA THR A 20 -5.35 -9.93 40.35
C THR A 20 -5.82 -11.34 40.69
N LEU A 21 -5.37 -12.34 39.92
CA LEU A 21 -5.65 -13.76 40.23
C LEU A 21 -5.03 -14.18 41.56
N ALA A 22 -3.77 -13.79 41.80
CA ALA A 22 -3.05 -14.03 43.05
C ALA A 22 -3.81 -13.48 44.26
N LYS A 23 -4.27 -12.24 44.18
CA LYS A 23 -5.07 -11.61 45.24
C LYS A 23 -6.42 -12.30 45.45
N HIS A 24 -7.08 -12.72 44.37
CA HIS A 24 -8.39 -13.37 44.46
C HIS A 24 -8.31 -14.79 45.03
N LEU A 25 -7.26 -15.53 44.68
CA LEU A 25 -7.06 -16.93 45.07
C LEU A 25 -6.09 -17.10 46.24
N ASN A 26 -5.63 -15.98 46.83
CA ASN A 26 -4.73 -15.93 47.98
C ASN A 26 -3.44 -16.75 47.82
N PHE A 27 -2.74 -16.58 46.69
CA PHE A 27 -1.40 -17.14 46.48
C PHE A 27 -0.37 -16.05 46.17
N THR A 28 0.90 -16.34 46.40
CA THR A 28 2.00 -15.40 46.12
C THR A 28 2.74 -15.86 44.86
N PRO A 29 2.65 -15.13 43.73
CA PRO A 29 3.30 -15.53 42.50
C PRO A 29 4.81 -15.23 42.54
N GLU A 30 5.63 -16.24 42.26
CA GLU A 30 7.05 -16.06 41.95
C GLU A 30 7.24 -16.13 40.43
N VAL A 31 7.81 -15.08 39.84
CA VAL A 31 7.98 -14.97 38.38
C VAL A 31 9.43 -15.25 38.04
N ALA A 32 9.67 -16.36 37.35
CA ALA A 32 10.98 -16.76 36.85
C ALA A 32 11.01 -16.76 35.31
N LEU A 33 12.21 -16.62 34.74
CA LEU A 33 12.44 -16.85 33.32
C LEU A 33 12.70 -18.34 33.06
N PRO A 34 12.47 -18.83 31.82
CA PRO A 34 12.70 -20.22 31.49
C PRO A 34 14.14 -20.67 31.73
N SER A 35 14.30 -21.88 32.25
CA SER A 35 15.59 -22.42 32.70
C SER A 35 16.60 -22.69 31.57
N ASP A 36 16.12 -22.96 30.36
CA ASP A 36 16.93 -23.29 29.19
C ASP A 36 17.20 -22.09 28.26
N GLY A 37 16.72 -20.90 28.63
CA GLY A 37 16.82 -19.68 27.83
C GLY A 37 15.92 -19.63 26.60
N GLN A 38 15.14 -20.67 26.31
CA GLN A 38 14.11 -20.63 25.26
C GLN A 38 12.84 -19.98 25.79
N MET A 39 12.13 -19.20 24.97
CA MET A 39 10.94 -18.50 25.46
C MET A 39 9.74 -19.43 25.65
N TYR A 40 9.20 -20.03 24.59
CA TYR A 40 7.89 -20.69 24.68
C TYR A 40 7.94 -22.21 24.75
N GLY A 41 8.93 -22.83 24.10
CA GLY A 41 8.93 -24.28 23.85
C GLY A 41 8.09 -24.66 22.63
N ASN A 42 8.47 -25.73 21.95
CA ASN A 42 7.77 -26.23 20.77
C ASN A 42 7.12 -27.60 21.06
N PRO A 43 5.81 -27.77 20.79
CA PRO A 43 5.14 -29.05 21.00
C PRO A 43 5.71 -30.22 20.21
N VAL A 44 6.36 -29.94 19.07
CA VAL A 44 6.90 -30.99 18.20
C VAL A 44 8.06 -31.72 18.85
N ASP A 45 8.71 -31.10 19.83
CA ASP A 45 9.88 -31.66 20.51
C ASP A 45 9.48 -32.64 21.63
N PHE A 46 8.19 -33.01 21.74
CA PHE A 46 7.71 -34.00 22.68
C PHE A 46 8.51 -35.32 22.57
N PRO A 47 8.97 -35.90 23.69
CA PRO A 47 8.66 -35.55 25.08
C PRO A 47 9.55 -34.48 25.73
N VAL A 48 10.60 -34.00 25.05
CA VAL A 48 11.56 -33.04 25.60
C VAL A 48 11.18 -31.63 25.16
N PHE A 49 10.19 -31.05 25.86
CA PHE A 49 9.84 -29.65 25.64
C PHE A 49 10.90 -28.71 26.24
N GLY A 50 11.29 -27.69 25.48
CA GLY A 50 12.04 -26.54 26.00
C GLY A 50 11.13 -25.40 26.49
N GLY A 51 11.74 -24.32 26.96
CA GLY A 51 11.11 -23.05 27.33
C GLY A 51 10.03 -23.14 28.40
N LEU A 52 9.11 -22.17 28.37
CA LEU A 52 7.97 -22.09 29.30
C LEU A 52 7.12 -23.37 29.34
N LEU A 53 6.93 -24.04 28.19
CA LEU A 53 6.17 -25.29 28.13
C LEU A 53 6.93 -26.44 28.82
N GLY A 54 8.24 -26.53 28.59
CA GLY A 54 9.11 -27.51 29.22
C GLY A 54 9.24 -27.38 30.71
N ASP A 55 9.22 -26.15 31.22
CA ASP A 55 9.29 -25.90 32.66
C ASP A 55 8.01 -26.31 33.39
N VAL A 56 6.83 -26.11 32.80
CA VAL A 56 5.57 -26.65 33.37
C VAL A 56 5.55 -28.16 33.30
N TYR A 57 5.98 -28.75 32.17
CA TYR A 57 5.98 -30.20 32.00
C TYR A 57 6.97 -30.90 32.95
N SER A 58 8.16 -30.34 33.11
CA SER A 58 9.23 -30.87 33.96
C SER A 58 9.05 -30.53 35.44
N ASN A 59 7.90 -29.99 35.83
CA ASN A 59 7.58 -29.59 37.20
C ASN A 59 8.58 -28.57 37.80
N ARG A 60 9.14 -27.70 36.96
CA ARG A 60 9.98 -26.56 37.37
C ARG A 60 9.15 -25.29 37.60
N SER A 61 7.92 -25.25 37.08
CA SER A 61 6.96 -24.17 37.30
C SER A 61 5.53 -24.70 37.44
N ASP A 62 4.75 -24.16 38.38
CA ASP A 62 3.36 -24.59 38.61
C ASP A 62 2.36 -24.01 37.60
N LEU A 63 2.68 -22.82 37.07
CA LEU A 63 1.85 -22.02 36.18
C LEU A 63 2.73 -21.32 35.15
N SER A 64 2.28 -21.29 33.91
CA SER A 64 2.92 -20.51 32.86
C SER A 64 1.89 -19.74 32.04
N LEU A 65 2.24 -18.52 31.63
CA LEU A 65 1.40 -17.68 30.76
C LEU A 65 2.06 -17.60 29.38
N VAL A 66 1.54 -18.40 28.44
CA VAL A 66 2.16 -18.64 27.14
C VAL A 66 1.30 -18.07 26.02
N PHE A 67 1.96 -17.56 24.97
CA PHE A 67 1.32 -17.31 23.68
C PHE A 67 1.39 -18.60 22.87
N THR A 68 0.25 -19.23 22.60
CA THR A 68 0.21 -20.48 21.83
C THR A 68 -0.46 -20.23 20.48
N ALA A 69 0.35 -20.18 19.43
CA ALA A 69 -0.12 -19.96 18.05
C ALA A 69 -0.95 -21.14 17.49
N SER A 70 -0.88 -22.31 18.12
CA SER A 70 -1.56 -23.54 17.70
C SER A 70 -2.40 -24.08 18.85
N ASP A 71 -3.57 -24.64 18.51
CA ASP A 71 -4.43 -25.41 19.41
C ASP A 71 -3.66 -26.65 19.88
N LEU A 72 -2.82 -26.42 20.89
CA LEU A 72 -2.10 -27.45 21.61
C LEU A 72 -3.16 -28.32 22.25
N LYS A 73 -3.52 -29.43 21.59
CA LYS A 73 -4.17 -30.58 22.19
C LYS A 73 -3.21 -31.27 23.15
N LEU A 74 -2.51 -30.51 24.00
CA LEU A 74 -1.77 -31.09 25.10
C LEU A 74 -2.78 -31.49 26.18
N PRO A 75 -2.57 -32.62 26.86
CA PRO A 75 -3.45 -33.09 27.94
C PRO A 75 -3.44 -32.21 29.21
N TYR A 76 -2.90 -30.97 29.18
CA TYR A 76 -2.38 -30.25 30.34
C TYR A 76 -2.85 -28.79 30.45
N HIS A 77 -4.13 -28.49 30.19
CA HIS A 77 -4.60 -27.08 30.15
C HIS A 77 -5.90 -26.85 30.93
N SER A 78 -5.94 -25.84 31.82
CA SER A 78 -7.21 -25.13 32.05
C SER A 78 -7.30 -24.11 30.94
N ARG A 79 -8.24 -24.31 30.03
CA ARG A 79 -8.63 -23.22 29.16
C ARG A 79 -9.44 -22.25 30.02
N PRO A 80 -8.99 -21.02 30.31
CA PRO A 80 -9.94 -19.99 30.67
C PRO A 80 -10.94 -19.92 29.49
N PRO A 81 -12.27 -20.00 29.73
CA PRO A 81 -13.28 -20.15 28.69
C PRO A 81 -13.35 -18.99 27.68
N THR A 82 -12.50 -17.98 27.84
CA THR A 82 -12.49 -16.74 27.06
C THR A 82 -11.05 -16.23 26.86
N ALA A 83 -10.14 -17.15 26.58
CA ALA A 83 -8.82 -16.77 26.06
C ALA A 83 -9.02 -15.89 24.83
N GLN A 84 -8.54 -14.65 24.92
CA GLN A 84 -8.69 -13.69 23.86
C GLN A 84 -8.16 -14.27 22.56
N THR A 85 -9.08 -14.49 21.64
CA THR A 85 -8.75 -14.93 20.31
C THR A 85 -8.10 -13.76 19.61
N THR A 86 -6.83 -13.94 19.28
CA THR A 86 -6.16 -13.04 18.39
C THR A 86 -5.96 -13.70 17.06
N CYS A 87 -5.66 -12.84 16.12
CA CYS A 87 -5.57 -13.20 14.75
C CYS A 87 -4.12 -13.11 14.31
N THR A 88 -3.54 -14.25 13.91
CA THR A 88 -2.26 -14.24 13.20
C THR A 88 -2.50 -13.67 11.81
N THR A 89 -1.74 -12.65 11.47
CA THR A 89 -1.94 -11.87 10.25
C THR A 89 -0.63 -11.29 9.75
N TRP A 90 -0.67 -10.70 8.56
CA TRP A 90 0.49 -10.05 7.97
C TRP A 90 0.54 -8.60 8.39
N CYS A 91 1.67 -8.22 8.98
CA CYS A 91 2.00 -6.86 9.35
C CYS A 91 2.77 -6.25 8.20
N LEU A 92 2.08 -5.39 7.46
CA LEU A 92 2.52 -4.91 6.17
C LEU A 92 2.95 -3.45 6.25
N PRO A 93 4.00 -3.06 5.52
CA PRO A 93 4.47 -1.68 5.49
C PRO A 93 3.43 -0.76 4.84
N THR A 94 3.11 0.39 5.43
CA THR A 94 2.31 1.41 4.72
C THR A 94 3.21 2.16 3.74
N GLY A 95 2.75 2.36 2.51
CA GLY A 95 3.52 3.09 1.51
C GLY A 95 4.60 2.27 0.79
N TYR A 96 4.52 0.94 0.83
CA TYR A 96 5.26 0.10 -0.10
C TYR A 96 4.72 0.34 -1.51
N ARG A 97 5.46 1.12 -2.30
CA ARG A 97 5.04 1.58 -3.62
C ARG A 97 5.72 0.78 -4.71
N GLN A 98 4.96 -0.15 -5.31
CA GLN A 98 5.22 -0.60 -6.68
C GLN A 98 4.35 0.12 -7.72
N SER A 99 3.36 0.92 -7.29
CA SER A 99 2.51 1.67 -8.21
C SER A 99 3.29 2.80 -8.88
N SER A 100 3.09 2.94 -10.20
CA SER A 100 3.62 4.05 -10.97
C SER A 100 3.13 5.38 -10.39
N VAL A 101 3.97 6.41 -10.44
CA VAL A 101 3.61 7.76 -9.96
C VAL A 101 2.39 8.33 -10.72
N TRP A 102 2.02 7.74 -11.86
CA TRP A 102 0.89 8.11 -12.71
C TRP A 102 -0.44 7.51 -12.28
N ARG A 103 -0.43 6.39 -11.54
CA ARG A 103 -1.68 5.68 -11.19
C ARG A 103 -2.68 6.57 -10.43
N PRO A 104 -2.29 7.44 -9.49
CA PRO A 104 -3.23 8.36 -8.85
C PRO A 104 -3.78 9.44 -9.78
N VAL A 105 -3.09 9.76 -10.88
CA VAL A 105 -3.51 10.84 -11.80
C VAL A 105 -4.45 10.30 -12.88
N VAL A 106 -4.10 9.14 -13.45
CA VAL A 106 -4.87 8.52 -14.54
C VAL A 106 -5.93 7.56 -14.00
N GLY A 107 -5.79 7.08 -12.77
CA GLY A 107 -6.64 6.05 -12.18
C GLY A 107 -8.03 6.50 -11.72
N GLU A 108 -8.33 7.80 -11.71
CA GLU A 108 -9.68 8.30 -11.36
C GLU A 108 -10.74 7.82 -12.35
N PHE A 109 -10.38 7.86 -13.62
CA PHE A 109 -11.22 7.40 -14.70
C PHE A 109 -10.78 5.99 -15.09
N THR A 110 -11.77 5.12 -15.26
CA THR A 110 -11.56 3.80 -15.81
C THR A 110 -10.97 3.92 -17.23
N VAL A 111 -10.27 2.88 -17.69
CA VAL A 111 -9.74 2.85 -19.06
C VAL A 111 -10.85 3.09 -20.10
N HIS A 112 -12.06 2.59 -19.82
CA HIS A 112 -13.23 2.81 -20.66
C HIS A 112 -13.69 4.27 -20.71
N THR A 113 -13.63 5.00 -19.60
CA THR A 113 -13.99 6.43 -19.58
C THR A 113 -12.96 7.27 -20.32
N TRP A 114 -11.66 6.97 -20.17
CA TRP A 114 -10.62 7.59 -21.00
C TRP A 114 -10.80 7.32 -22.48
N ALA A 115 -11.14 6.08 -22.86
CA ALA A 115 -11.43 5.73 -24.24
C ALA A 115 -12.66 6.48 -24.78
N ALA A 116 -13.71 6.63 -23.96
CA ALA A 116 -14.90 7.39 -24.32
C ALA A 116 -14.60 8.89 -24.51
N VAL A 117 -13.76 9.49 -23.66
CA VAL A 117 -13.31 10.89 -23.79
C VAL A 117 -12.48 11.08 -25.06
N LEU A 118 -11.60 10.13 -25.38
CA LEU A 118 -10.82 10.18 -26.62
C LEU A 118 -11.73 10.04 -27.86
N LEU A 119 -12.68 9.11 -27.83
CA LEU A 119 -13.60 8.90 -28.93
C LEU A 119 -14.53 10.11 -29.13
N SER A 120 -15.03 10.72 -28.04
CA SER A 120 -15.85 11.92 -28.11
C SER A 120 -15.06 13.12 -28.64
N TYR A 121 -13.78 13.25 -28.27
CA TYR A 121 -12.88 14.26 -28.84
C TYR A 121 -12.70 14.09 -30.35
N LEU A 122 -12.45 12.86 -30.83
CA LEU A 122 -12.30 12.59 -32.27
C LEU A 122 -13.62 12.86 -33.03
N ALA A 123 -14.75 12.45 -32.46
CA ALA A 123 -16.07 12.73 -33.02
C ALA A 123 -16.35 14.24 -33.07
N ALA A 124 -15.94 14.99 -32.05
CA ALA A 124 -16.07 16.44 -32.01
C ALA A 124 -15.20 17.12 -33.08
N ALA A 125 -13.94 16.70 -33.24
CA ALA A 125 -13.06 17.22 -34.28
C ALA A 125 -13.62 16.96 -35.70
N LEU A 126 -14.17 15.77 -35.94
CA LEU A 126 -14.82 15.43 -37.21
C LEU A 126 -16.09 16.26 -37.45
N SER A 127 -16.93 16.41 -36.42
CA SER A 127 -18.16 17.21 -36.48
C SER A 127 -17.84 18.68 -36.77
N TYR A 128 -16.79 19.23 -36.13
CA TYR A 128 -16.32 20.58 -36.38
C TYR A 128 -15.83 20.76 -37.81
N ARG A 129 -15.08 19.78 -38.34
CA ARG A 129 -14.63 19.79 -39.74
C ARG A 129 -15.81 19.83 -40.72
N VAL A 130 -16.84 19.03 -40.48
CA VAL A 130 -18.05 18.99 -41.32
C VAL A 130 -18.83 20.31 -41.24
N LEU A 131 -18.97 20.88 -40.05
CA LEU A 131 -19.74 22.11 -39.82
C LEU A 131 -19.04 23.37 -40.35
N CYS A 132 -17.72 23.49 -40.14
CA CYS A 132 -16.96 24.70 -40.50
C CYS A 132 -16.20 24.57 -41.82
N LYS A 133 -16.31 23.43 -42.53
CA LYS A 133 -15.63 23.13 -43.80
C LYS A 133 -14.14 23.50 -43.80
N THR A 134 -13.43 23.11 -42.74
CA THR A 134 -11.98 23.37 -42.62
C THR A 134 -11.21 22.42 -43.51
N ASP A 135 -10.29 22.95 -44.32
CA ASP A 135 -9.46 22.15 -45.22
C ASP A 135 -8.44 21.30 -44.45
N CYS A 136 -7.91 21.83 -43.35
CA CYS A 136 -6.88 21.17 -42.55
C CYS A 136 -7.44 20.43 -41.32
N LEU A 137 -7.07 19.15 -41.15
CA LEU A 137 -7.46 18.33 -39.99
C LEU A 137 -6.88 18.89 -38.68
N ALA A 138 -5.67 19.47 -38.74
CA ALA A 138 -4.97 19.99 -37.57
C ALA A 138 -5.74 21.15 -36.92
N GLU A 139 -6.35 22.02 -37.72
CA GLU A 139 -7.18 23.12 -37.22
C GLU A 139 -8.44 22.60 -36.52
N SER A 140 -9.10 21.59 -37.09
CA SER A 140 -10.30 20.99 -36.48
C SER A 140 -9.96 20.29 -35.15
N MET A 141 -8.81 19.61 -35.08
CA MET A 141 -8.31 18.97 -33.86
C MET A 141 -7.96 20.01 -32.78
N LEU A 142 -7.27 21.09 -33.16
CA LEU A 142 -6.92 22.17 -32.24
C LEU A 142 -8.17 22.87 -31.70
N ALA A 143 -9.15 23.15 -32.56
CA ALA A 143 -10.43 23.75 -32.16
C ALA A 143 -11.22 22.84 -31.20
N ALA A 144 -11.26 21.53 -31.45
CA ALA A 144 -11.87 20.56 -30.54
C ALA A 144 -11.13 20.51 -29.19
N LEU A 145 -9.79 20.60 -29.18
CA LEU A 145 -9.00 20.60 -27.95
C LEU A 145 -9.23 21.88 -27.14
N GLN A 146 -9.30 23.03 -27.82
CA GLN A 146 -9.60 24.33 -27.21
C GLN A 146 -10.95 24.37 -26.51
N GLY A 147 -11.98 23.76 -27.11
CA GLY A 147 -13.28 23.59 -26.46
C GLY A 147 -13.21 22.76 -25.18
N LEU A 148 -12.36 21.72 -25.14
CA LEU A 148 -12.18 20.88 -23.95
C LEU A 148 -11.43 21.61 -22.83
N VAL A 149 -10.47 22.48 -23.17
CA VAL A 149 -9.58 23.20 -22.22
C VAL A 149 -10.07 24.63 -21.95
N SER A 150 -11.26 25.01 -22.42
CA SER A 150 -11.95 26.29 -22.19
C SER A 150 -11.27 27.57 -22.76
N SER A 151 -10.39 27.43 -23.76
CA SER A 151 -9.75 28.57 -24.43
C SER A 151 -10.22 28.68 -25.89
N LEU A 152 -11.42 29.23 -26.11
CA LEU A 152 -11.91 29.51 -27.46
C LEU A 152 -11.26 30.78 -28.01
N HIS A 153 -10.34 30.62 -28.97
CA HIS A 153 -9.67 31.78 -29.56
C HIS A 153 -10.52 32.48 -30.63
N THR A 154 -11.44 31.75 -31.28
CA THR A 154 -12.31 32.27 -32.33
C THR A 154 -13.67 31.57 -32.32
N VAL A 155 -14.76 32.35 -32.24
CA VAL A 155 -16.12 31.82 -32.37
C VAL A 155 -16.50 31.79 -33.85
N PRO A 156 -16.88 30.64 -34.42
CA PRO A 156 -17.25 30.57 -35.82
C PRO A 156 -18.51 31.41 -36.13
N SER A 157 -18.52 32.03 -37.30
CA SER A 157 -19.60 32.93 -37.74
C SER A 157 -20.92 32.18 -37.94
N ASP A 158 -20.86 30.92 -38.37
CA ASP A 158 -22.01 30.13 -38.80
C ASP A 158 -22.93 29.73 -37.65
N TRP A 159 -24.24 29.96 -37.83
CA TRP A 159 -25.25 29.73 -36.80
C TRP A 159 -25.29 28.29 -36.28
N ALA A 160 -25.02 27.28 -37.13
CA ALA A 160 -25.07 25.87 -36.75
C ALA A 160 -23.83 25.41 -35.96
N SER A 161 -22.68 26.07 -36.17
CA SER A 161 -21.43 25.74 -35.49
C SER A 161 -21.38 26.27 -34.05
N ARG A 162 -22.03 27.40 -33.79
CA ARG A 162 -22.11 28.04 -32.46
C ARG A 162 -22.72 27.14 -31.36
N PRO A 163 -23.90 26.51 -31.53
CA PRO A 163 -24.47 25.64 -30.51
C PRO A 163 -23.61 24.38 -30.30
N PHE A 164 -22.96 23.88 -31.35
CA PHE A 164 -22.02 22.78 -31.23
C PHE A 164 -20.80 23.16 -30.38
N VAL A 165 -20.14 24.29 -30.70
CA VAL A 165 -18.99 24.80 -29.93
C VAL A 165 -19.38 25.06 -28.47
N PHE A 166 -20.55 25.65 -28.23
CA PHE A 166 -21.07 25.87 -26.88
C PHE A 166 -21.28 24.56 -26.13
N SER A 167 -21.99 23.59 -26.73
CA SER A 167 -22.26 22.28 -26.12
C SER A 167 -20.98 21.50 -25.82
N TRP A 168 -20.04 21.51 -26.76
CA TRP A 168 -18.74 20.86 -26.58
C TRP A 168 -17.92 21.52 -25.48
N SER A 169 -17.88 22.86 -25.44
CA SER A 169 -17.15 23.59 -24.40
C SER A 169 -17.77 23.42 -23.01
N PHE A 170 -19.10 23.38 -22.94
CA PHE A 170 -19.83 23.06 -21.71
C PHE A 170 -19.53 21.63 -21.24
N SER A 171 -19.48 20.68 -22.17
CA SER A 171 -19.07 19.29 -21.87
C SER A 171 -17.64 19.23 -21.33
N GLY A 172 -16.71 20.01 -21.92
CA GLY A 172 -15.34 20.16 -21.43
C GLY A 172 -15.28 20.71 -20.00
N LEU A 173 -16.04 21.76 -19.70
CA LEU A 173 -16.15 22.34 -18.35
C LEU A 173 -16.68 21.33 -17.33
N VAL A 174 -17.75 20.61 -17.65
CA VAL A 174 -18.31 19.56 -16.79
C VAL A 174 -17.31 18.43 -16.56
N LEU A 175 -16.63 17.98 -17.62
CA LEU A 175 -15.62 16.92 -17.50
C LEU A 175 -14.42 17.35 -16.66
N ALA A 176 -13.93 18.58 -16.85
CA ALA A 176 -12.83 19.15 -16.09
C ALA A 176 -13.18 19.31 -14.61
N THR A 177 -14.38 19.81 -14.31
CA THR A 177 -14.85 19.96 -12.92
C THR A 177 -15.04 18.60 -12.22
N LEU A 178 -15.62 17.61 -12.90
CA LEU A 178 -15.73 16.25 -12.38
C LEU A 178 -14.36 15.62 -12.12
N TYR A 179 -13.42 15.78 -13.05
CA TYR A 179 -12.06 15.28 -12.88
C TYR A 179 -11.34 15.96 -11.71
N MET A 180 -11.46 17.30 -11.59
CA MET A 180 -10.89 18.04 -10.47
C MET A 180 -11.49 17.63 -9.12
N ALA A 181 -12.80 17.40 -9.06
CA ALA A 181 -13.48 16.92 -7.86
C ALA A 181 -13.00 15.52 -7.45
N ALA A 182 -12.88 14.60 -8.41
CA ALA A 182 -12.35 13.25 -8.16
C ALA A 182 -10.89 13.30 -7.66
N LEU A 183 -10.04 14.06 -8.37
CA LEU A 183 -8.63 14.24 -8.01
C LEU A 183 -8.47 14.89 -6.62
N HIS A 184 -9.37 15.82 -6.25
CA HIS A 184 -9.40 16.42 -4.92
C HIS A 184 -9.74 15.39 -3.85
N GLY A 185 -10.71 14.49 -4.08
CA GLY A 185 -11.05 13.42 -3.13
C GLY A 185 -9.86 12.49 -2.83
N ILE A 186 -9.06 12.18 -3.85
CA ILE A 186 -7.89 11.31 -3.70
C ILE A 186 -6.71 12.03 -3.06
N ASN A 187 -6.50 13.32 -3.37
CA ASN A 187 -5.42 14.09 -2.76
C ASN A 187 -5.73 14.57 -1.33
N SER A 188 -7.02 14.80 -1.00
CA SER A 188 -7.46 15.24 0.32
C SER A 188 -7.59 14.10 1.32
N SER A 189 -7.87 12.88 0.86
CA SER A 189 -7.70 11.72 1.71
C SER A 189 -6.22 11.33 1.69
N GLU A 190 -5.47 11.62 2.77
CA GLU A 190 -4.22 10.89 3.05
C GLU A 190 -4.63 9.45 3.41
N THR A 191 -5.18 8.73 2.43
CA THR A 191 -5.24 7.28 2.49
C THR A 191 -3.78 6.89 2.62
N ARG A 192 -3.35 6.56 3.84
CA ARG A 192 -2.11 5.82 4.04
C ARG A 192 -2.20 4.72 2.99
N ASP A 193 -1.33 4.76 1.99
CA ASP A 193 -1.33 3.84 0.85
C ASP A 193 -1.23 2.41 1.42
N THR A 194 -2.36 1.85 1.86
CA THR A 194 -2.52 0.45 2.21
C THR A 194 -2.73 -0.21 0.87
N PHE A 195 -1.61 -0.40 0.18
CA PHE A 195 -1.58 -1.02 -1.14
C PHE A 195 -2.21 -2.42 -1.11
N PHE A 196 -2.18 -3.07 0.06
CA PHE A 196 -2.73 -4.40 0.27
C PHE A 196 -4.06 -4.33 1.01
N ARG A 197 -5.15 -4.45 0.26
CA ARG A 197 -6.51 -4.65 0.78
C ARG A 197 -6.84 -6.13 0.90
N THR A 198 -6.34 -6.93 -0.03
CA THR A 198 -6.57 -8.38 -0.07
C THR A 198 -5.26 -9.14 0.05
N LEU A 199 -5.34 -10.41 0.44
CA LEU A 199 -4.17 -11.28 0.48
C LEU A 199 -3.67 -11.62 -0.94
N THR A 200 -4.55 -11.67 -1.93
CA THR A 200 -4.16 -11.88 -3.34
C THR A 200 -3.22 -10.78 -3.81
N GLU A 201 -3.51 -9.51 -3.49
CA GLU A 201 -2.60 -8.39 -3.79
C GLU A 201 -1.24 -8.54 -3.08
N VAL A 202 -1.23 -9.08 -1.85
CA VAL A 202 0.03 -9.39 -1.15
C VAL A 202 0.77 -10.48 -1.90
N ALA A 203 0.11 -11.57 -2.27
CA ALA A 203 0.69 -12.70 -3.00
C ALA A 203 1.26 -12.28 -4.35
N ASP A 204 0.54 -11.45 -5.10
CA ASP A 204 0.97 -10.95 -6.40
C ASP A 204 2.13 -9.94 -6.28
N SER A 205 2.24 -9.26 -5.15
CA SER A 205 3.34 -8.32 -4.95
C SER A 205 4.67 -9.02 -4.75
N LYS A 206 5.76 -8.41 -5.22
CA LYS A 206 7.13 -8.89 -4.93
C LYS A 206 7.64 -8.43 -3.56
N LEU A 207 6.75 -8.20 -2.60
CA LEU A 207 7.13 -7.80 -1.25
C LEU A 207 7.80 -8.98 -0.52
N PRO A 208 9.02 -8.84 -0.01
CA PRO A 208 9.64 -9.87 0.82
C PRO A 208 8.80 -10.10 2.08
N MET A 209 8.55 -11.36 2.42
CA MET A 209 7.74 -11.74 3.57
C MET A 209 8.61 -12.50 4.58
N TYR A 210 8.51 -12.15 5.86
CA TYR A 210 9.29 -12.76 6.93
C TYR A 210 8.38 -13.39 7.98
N ALA A 211 8.80 -14.52 8.55
CA ALA A 211 8.12 -15.13 9.69
C ALA A 211 9.15 -15.75 10.65
N SER A 212 8.78 -15.87 11.92
CA SER A 212 9.56 -16.70 12.85
C SER A 212 9.54 -18.15 12.38
N SER A 213 10.66 -18.87 12.51
CA SER A 213 10.74 -20.31 12.26
C SER A 213 9.70 -21.10 13.06
N ASP A 214 9.42 -20.68 14.29
CA ASP A 214 8.44 -21.35 15.16
C ASP A 214 7.01 -21.12 14.68
N HIS A 215 6.68 -19.86 14.31
CA HIS A 215 5.39 -19.55 13.72
C HIS A 215 5.18 -20.34 12.42
N LEU A 216 6.17 -20.35 11.53
CA LEU A 216 6.05 -21.03 10.24
C LEU A 216 5.87 -22.55 10.42
N ARG A 217 6.61 -23.18 11.34
CA ARG A 217 6.46 -24.61 11.65
C ARG A 217 5.06 -24.95 12.17
N ASN A 218 4.51 -24.11 13.03
CA ASN A 218 3.17 -24.32 13.59
C ASN A 218 2.09 -24.16 12.52
N PHE A 219 2.22 -23.20 11.60
CA PHE A 219 1.22 -22.96 10.56
C PHE A 219 1.34 -23.85 9.33
N ARG A 220 2.54 -24.32 8.97
CA ARG A 220 2.69 -25.26 7.84
C ARG A 220 1.89 -26.55 8.04
N LYS A 221 1.65 -26.95 9.29
CA LYS A 221 0.81 -28.10 9.64
C LYS A 221 -0.69 -27.82 9.52
N ALA A 222 -1.11 -26.55 9.52
CA ALA A 222 -2.52 -26.18 9.64
C ALA A 222 -3.33 -26.28 8.33
N GLN A 223 -2.69 -26.59 7.19
CA GLN A 223 -3.23 -26.48 5.83
C GLN A 223 -3.67 -25.04 5.49
N PHE A 224 -3.26 -24.54 4.31
CA PHE A 224 -3.67 -23.22 3.84
C PHE A 224 -4.82 -23.37 2.86
N ASP A 225 -5.92 -22.69 3.14
CA ASP A 225 -7.18 -22.83 2.39
C ASP A 225 -7.16 -22.10 1.04
N THR A 226 -6.29 -21.10 0.88
CA THR A 226 -6.26 -20.29 -0.34
C THR A 226 -4.93 -20.39 -1.10
N ALA A 227 -5.00 -20.37 -2.43
CA ALA A 227 -3.82 -20.35 -3.30
C ALA A 227 -2.90 -19.15 -3.02
N GLY A 228 -3.47 -18.00 -2.64
CA GLY A 228 -2.70 -16.81 -2.26
C GLY A 228 -1.87 -17.02 -0.99
N GLU A 229 -2.39 -17.73 0.01
CA GLU A 229 -1.63 -18.09 1.21
C GLU A 229 -0.46 -19.01 0.88
N GLN A 230 -0.71 -20.05 0.09
CA GLN A 230 0.33 -21.00 -0.31
C GLN A 230 1.46 -20.29 -1.05
N ALA A 231 1.13 -19.46 -2.03
CA ALA A 231 2.10 -18.66 -2.78
C ALA A 231 2.90 -17.71 -1.88
N ILE A 232 2.27 -17.10 -0.87
CA ILE A 232 2.98 -16.27 0.10
C ILE A 232 3.90 -17.13 0.97
N MET A 233 3.44 -18.27 1.46
CA MET A 233 4.16 -19.12 2.40
C MET A 233 5.39 -19.79 1.79
N GLU A 234 5.37 -20.10 0.49
CA GLU A 234 6.52 -20.63 -0.25
C GLU A 234 7.70 -19.65 -0.32
N ARG A 235 7.42 -18.34 -0.36
CA ARG A 235 8.44 -17.28 -0.44
C ARG A 235 8.84 -16.68 0.91
N VAL A 236 8.29 -17.18 2.02
CA VAL A 236 8.60 -16.62 3.35
C VAL A 236 10.03 -16.91 3.74
N ILE A 237 10.74 -15.85 4.12
CA ILE A 237 12.07 -15.94 4.71
C ILE A 237 11.92 -16.11 6.22
N THR A 238 12.48 -17.19 6.75
CA THR A 238 12.41 -17.48 8.20
C THR A 238 13.50 -16.74 8.97
N PHE A 239 13.17 -16.34 10.20
CA PHE A 239 14.15 -15.85 11.17
C PHE A 239 13.95 -16.54 12.53
N ASP A 240 15.04 -16.65 13.30
CA ASP A 240 14.99 -17.12 14.68
C ASP A 240 14.23 -16.09 15.55
N TYR A 241 13.34 -16.56 16.42
CA TYR A 241 12.60 -15.71 17.35
C TYR A 241 13.50 -14.81 18.21
N ASN A 242 14.73 -15.23 18.52
CA ASN A 242 15.72 -14.40 19.20
C ASN A 242 16.07 -13.11 18.43
N LYS A 243 15.89 -13.12 17.10
CA LYS A 243 16.07 -11.98 16.20
C LYS A 243 14.76 -11.23 15.90
N ALA A 244 13.65 -11.56 16.58
CA ALA A 244 12.37 -10.89 16.35
C ALA A 244 12.43 -9.39 16.64
N LEU A 245 12.99 -8.97 17.78
CA LEU A 245 13.12 -7.57 18.15
C LEU A 245 13.89 -6.73 17.11
N PRO A 246 15.11 -7.10 16.68
CA PRO A 246 15.82 -6.34 15.65
C PRO A 246 15.09 -6.37 14.30
N MET A 247 14.37 -7.44 13.97
CA MET A 247 13.54 -7.49 12.76
C MET A 247 12.36 -6.51 12.82
N PHE A 248 11.64 -6.43 13.94
CA PHE A 248 10.57 -5.45 14.11
C PHE A 248 11.11 -4.02 14.12
N HIS A 249 12.23 -3.77 14.79
CA HIS A 249 12.90 -2.48 14.73
C HIS A 249 13.26 -2.10 13.29
N LYS A 250 13.82 -3.04 12.50
CA LYS A 250 14.10 -2.83 11.08
C LYS A 250 12.83 -2.50 10.30
N PHE A 251 11.74 -3.25 10.51
CA PHE A 251 10.46 -3.04 9.83
C PHE A 251 9.86 -1.65 10.10
N PHE A 252 9.86 -1.19 11.35
CA PHE A 252 9.29 0.13 11.69
C PHE A 252 10.21 1.29 11.28
N THR A 253 11.51 1.07 11.14
CA THR A 253 12.47 2.09 10.65
C THR A 253 12.55 2.15 9.13
N LYS A 254 12.57 1.00 8.47
CA LYS A 254 12.61 0.81 7.01
C LYS A 254 11.49 -0.17 6.62
N PRO A 255 10.34 0.34 6.15
CA PRO A 255 9.18 -0.48 5.82
C PRO A 255 9.30 -1.06 4.39
N ASP A 256 10.19 -2.04 4.20
CA ASP A 256 10.49 -2.68 2.90
C ASP A 256 10.08 -4.15 2.78
N PHE A 257 9.55 -4.75 3.84
CA PHE A 257 9.11 -6.14 3.89
C PHE A 257 7.87 -6.31 4.78
N GLY A 258 7.14 -7.41 4.65
CA GLY A 258 6.05 -7.81 5.54
C GLY A 258 6.51 -8.81 6.61
N ILE A 259 5.88 -8.81 7.78
CA ILE A 259 6.15 -9.79 8.85
C ILE A 259 4.86 -10.53 9.22
N LEU A 260 4.92 -11.87 9.32
CA LEU A 260 3.86 -12.69 9.92
C LEU A 260 3.96 -12.61 11.44
N ASN A 261 2.92 -12.10 12.09
CA ASN A 261 2.83 -12.16 13.53
C ASN A 261 1.37 -12.00 13.99
N ASP A 262 1.18 -12.10 15.29
CA ASP A 262 -0.07 -11.75 15.90
C ASP A 262 -0.45 -10.28 15.70
N ARG A 263 -1.73 -10.01 15.43
CA ARG A 263 -2.27 -8.66 15.27
C ARG A 263 -1.93 -7.76 16.46
N ASN A 264 -2.12 -8.24 17.69
CA ASN A 264 -1.85 -7.45 18.89
C ASN A 264 -0.35 -7.26 19.08
N ALA A 265 0.47 -8.26 18.77
CA ALA A 265 1.92 -8.12 18.79
C ALA A 265 2.40 -7.02 17.84
N CYS A 266 1.84 -6.93 16.62
CA CYS A 266 2.21 -5.87 15.69
C CYS A 266 1.82 -4.47 16.17
N HIS A 267 0.64 -4.32 16.79
CA HIS A 267 0.27 -3.07 17.44
C HIS A 267 1.19 -2.74 18.63
N GLY A 268 1.55 -3.74 19.44
CA GLY A 268 2.47 -3.60 20.57
C GLY A 268 3.86 -3.16 20.13
N PHE A 269 4.45 -3.81 19.12
CA PHE A 269 5.74 -3.42 18.58
C PHE A 269 5.70 -2.07 17.88
N ALA A 270 4.58 -1.72 17.23
CA ALA A 270 4.42 -0.40 16.66
C ALA A 270 4.49 0.69 17.74
N LYS A 271 3.87 0.48 18.91
CA LYS A 271 3.96 1.40 20.05
C LYS A 271 5.39 1.52 20.58
N LEU A 272 6.13 0.41 20.60
CA LEU A 272 7.48 0.35 21.14
C LEU A 272 8.50 1.06 20.24
N PHE A 273 8.40 0.85 18.93
CA PHE A 273 9.40 1.32 17.97
C PHE A 273 9.02 2.61 17.24
N THR A 274 7.76 3.04 17.31
CA THR A 274 7.33 4.31 16.71
C THR A 274 7.38 5.42 17.77
N PRO A 275 8.06 6.55 17.51
CA PRO A 275 8.04 7.70 18.41
C PRO A 275 6.59 8.18 18.64
N PRO A 276 6.23 8.65 19.85
CA PRO A 276 4.85 9.00 20.20
C PRO A 276 4.22 10.09 19.33
N ARG A 277 5.04 10.94 18.66
CA ARG A 277 4.57 11.98 17.72
C ARG A 277 4.46 11.53 16.27
N LYS A 278 4.73 10.26 15.97
CA LYS A 278 4.68 9.73 14.60
C LYS A 278 3.62 8.63 14.53
N ALA A 279 2.81 8.69 13.48
CA ALA A 279 1.92 7.60 13.15
C ALA A 279 2.73 6.34 12.78
N PRO A 280 2.31 5.16 13.24
CA PRO A 280 3.02 3.92 12.93
C PRO A 280 2.82 3.58 11.45
N ARG A 281 3.93 3.24 10.78
CA ARG A 281 3.98 3.00 9.33
C ARG A 281 3.70 1.55 8.94
N PHE A 282 2.63 1.00 9.47
CA PHE A 282 2.19 -0.35 9.13
C PHE A 282 0.67 -0.43 9.02
N HIS A 283 0.23 -1.46 8.33
CA HIS A 283 -1.16 -1.83 8.22
C HIS A 283 -1.30 -3.34 8.39
N VAL A 284 -2.47 -3.71 8.87
CA VAL A 284 -2.90 -5.10 9.00
C VAL A 284 -4.13 -5.24 8.12
N VAL A 285 -4.23 -6.34 7.39
CA VAL A 285 -5.37 -6.63 6.51
C VAL A 285 -6.61 -6.85 7.39
N ARG A 286 -7.60 -5.93 7.32
CA ARG A 286 -8.69 -5.84 8.33
C ARG A 286 -9.62 -7.05 8.39
N ASN A 287 -9.77 -7.78 7.30
CA ASN A 287 -10.70 -8.90 7.16
C ASN A 287 -9.99 -10.23 6.88
N TYR A 288 -8.71 -10.32 7.26
CA TYR A 288 -7.92 -11.51 7.00
C TYR A 288 -7.32 -12.05 8.28
N CYS A 289 -7.52 -13.35 8.47
CA CYS A 289 -6.95 -14.10 9.57
C CYS A 289 -6.40 -15.42 9.10
N LEU A 290 -5.07 -15.59 9.18
CA LEU A 290 -4.43 -16.85 8.83
C LEU A 290 -4.80 -17.94 9.84
N SER A 291 -4.84 -17.56 11.12
CA SER A 291 -5.23 -18.45 12.19
C SER A 291 -5.76 -17.66 13.36
N VAL A 292 -6.83 -18.18 13.96
CA VAL A 292 -7.32 -17.68 15.22
C VAL A 292 -6.63 -18.48 16.31
N SER A 293 -5.81 -17.80 17.10
CA SER A 293 -5.09 -18.40 18.21
C SER A 293 -5.52 -17.77 19.53
N MET A 294 -5.62 -18.60 20.56
CA MET A 294 -5.86 -18.11 21.91
C MET A 294 -4.59 -17.44 22.45
N THR A 295 -4.72 -16.22 22.95
CA THR A 295 -3.59 -15.48 23.51
C THR A 295 -3.60 -15.43 25.01
N ASN A 296 -2.39 -15.41 25.57
CA ASN A 296 -2.15 -15.36 27.01
C ASN A 296 -2.80 -16.55 27.73
N ASN A 297 -2.66 -17.74 27.14
CA ASN A 297 -3.16 -18.97 27.74
C ASN A 297 -2.42 -19.26 29.04
N LEU A 298 -3.18 -19.59 30.08
CA LEU A 298 -2.65 -20.14 31.32
C LEU A 298 -2.45 -21.65 31.15
N ILE A 299 -1.19 -22.06 31.13
CA ILE A 299 -0.79 -23.46 31.10
C ILE A 299 -0.50 -23.87 32.54
N LEU A 300 -1.09 -24.99 32.95
CA LEU A 300 -0.92 -25.58 34.28
C LEU A 300 -0.43 -27.00 34.16
N ARG A 301 0.15 -27.51 35.24
CA ARG A 301 0.48 -28.92 35.35
C ARG A 301 -0.78 -29.81 35.24
N GLN A 302 -0.60 -31.02 34.71
CA GLN A 302 -1.65 -32.05 34.72
C GLN A 302 -2.17 -32.26 36.15
N ASN A 303 -3.50 -32.34 36.30
CA ASN A 303 -4.15 -32.55 37.59
C ASN A 303 -3.81 -31.49 38.65
N SER A 304 -3.40 -30.29 38.22
CA SER A 304 -3.16 -29.19 39.15
C SER A 304 -4.45 -28.85 39.92
N PRO A 305 -4.41 -28.75 41.25
CA PRO A 305 -5.57 -28.35 42.04
C PRO A 305 -6.00 -26.90 41.74
N LEU A 306 -5.12 -26.10 41.13
CA LEU A 306 -5.37 -24.71 40.76
C LEU A 306 -6.23 -24.57 39.48
N LEU A 307 -6.39 -25.65 38.72
CA LEU A 307 -7.10 -25.68 37.43
C LEU A 307 -8.52 -25.10 37.53
N ARG A 308 -9.32 -25.65 38.46
CA ARG A 308 -10.72 -25.26 38.64
C ARG A 308 -10.87 -23.85 39.24
N PRO A 309 -10.16 -23.50 40.33
CA PRO A 309 -10.21 -22.13 40.87
C PRO A 309 -9.78 -21.07 39.87
N LEU A 310 -8.70 -21.29 39.11
CA LEU A 310 -8.24 -20.34 38.09
C LEU A 310 -9.23 -20.23 36.93
N SER A 311 -9.79 -21.33 36.45
CA SER A 311 -10.79 -21.31 35.38
C SER A 311 -12.03 -20.48 35.78
N VAL A 312 -12.52 -20.63 37.02
CA VAL A 312 -13.64 -19.82 37.52
C VAL A 312 -13.26 -18.34 37.67
N ALA A 313 -12.09 -18.05 38.24
CA ALA A 313 -11.62 -16.68 38.45
C ALA A 313 -11.42 -15.94 37.13
N THR A 314 -10.82 -16.61 36.14
CA THR A 314 -10.59 -16.06 34.80
C THR A 314 -11.89 -15.84 34.03
N SER A 315 -12.86 -16.76 34.10
CA SER A 315 -14.20 -16.57 33.53
C SER A 315 -14.86 -15.31 34.08
N ARG A 316 -14.83 -15.13 35.40
CA ARG A 316 -15.40 -13.93 36.04
C ARG A 316 -14.72 -12.64 35.63
N LEU A 317 -13.40 -12.64 35.49
CA LEU A 317 -12.65 -11.47 35.01
C LEU A 317 -13.04 -11.10 33.57
N ASP A 318 -13.34 -12.10 32.74
CA ASP A 318 -13.75 -11.88 31.37
C ASP A 318 -15.21 -11.47 31.23
N GLU A 319 -16.12 -12.10 31.97
CA GLU A 319 -17.52 -11.68 32.11
C GLU A 319 -17.63 -10.22 32.59
N ALA A 320 -16.72 -9.80 33.46
CA ALA A 320 -16.60 -8.41 33.91
C ALA A 320 -15.96 -7.46 32.86
N GLY A 321 -15.45 -7.99 31.75
CA GLY A 321 -14.78 -7.23 30.68
C GLY A 321 -13.37 -6.72 31.04
N LEU A 322 -12.78 -7.16 32.16
CA LEU A 322 -11.46 -6.68 32.62
C LEU A 322 -10.33 -7.21 31.74
N THR A 323 -10.43 -8.46 31.29
CA THR A 323 -9.51 -9.06 30.31
C THR A 323 -9.46 -8.22 29.04
N LYS A 324 -10.63 -7.88 28.48
CA LYS A 324 -10.74 -6.99 27.32
C LYS A 324 -10.10 -5.65 27.62
N TYR A 325 -10.40 -5.01 28.74
CA TYR A 325 -9.78 -3.73 29.08
C TYR A 325 -8.23 -3.78 29.16
N TRP A 326 -7.65 -4.83 29.75
CA TRP A 326 -6.20 -4.92 29.92
C TRP A 326 -5.45 -5.31 28.66
N PHE A 327 -6.02 -6.16 27.83
CA PHE A 327 -5.30 -6.75 26.69
C PHE A 327 -5.83 -6.27 25.33
N ASP A 328 -7.02 -5.66 25.27
CA ASP A 328 -7.45 -4.89 24.09
C ASP A 328 -6.54 -3.67 24.01
N ILE A 329 -5.56 -3.76 23.12
CA ILE A 329 -4.80 -2.59 22.71
C ILE A 329 -5.82 -1.73 21.99
N LYS A 330 -6.48 -0.82 22.73
CA LYS A 330 -7.40 0.18 22.18
C LYS A 330 -6.76 0.65 20.90
N THR A 331 -7.35 0.25 19.77
CA THR A 331 -6.82 0.55 18.44
C THR A 331 -6.47 2.00 18.49
N PHE A 332 -5.19 2.34 18.29
CA PHE A 332 -4.72 3.73 18.31
C PHE A 332 -5.85 4.54 17.70
N ALA A 333 -6.51 5.37 18.51
CA ALA A 333 -7.36 6.40 17.96
C ALA A 333 -6.37 7.10 17.04
N MET A 334 -6.49 6.85 15.73
CA MET A 334 -5.59 7.40 14.75
C MET A 334 -5.82 8.89 14.95
N GLU A 335 -4.94 9.52 15.73
CA GLU A 335 -4.89 10.97 15.83
C GLU A 335 -5.00 11.42 14.39
N ARG A 336 -6.04 12.22 14.13
CA ARG A 336 -6.33 12.81 12.83
C ARG A 336 -5.00 13.06 12.16
N SER A 337 -4.76 12.38 11.04
CA SER A 337 -3.55 12.67 10.28
C SER A 337 -3.55 14.19 10.07
N PRO A 338 -2.43 14.88 10.33
CA PRO A 338 -2.35 16.30 10.05
C PRO A 338 -2.84 16.54 8.63
N ASP A 339 -3.53 17.66 8.42
CA ASP A 339 -4.20 17.96 7.16
C ASP A 339 -3.28 17.62 5.97
N PRO A 340 -3.83 17.00 4.91
CA PRO A 340 -3.06 16.50 3.78
C PRO A 340 -2.28 17.65 3.12
N VAL A 341 -1.01 17.81 3.49
CA VAL A 341 -0.13 18.78 2.83
C VAL A 341 0.26 18.18 1.48
N MET A 342 -0.17 18.82 0.38
CA MET A 342 0.30 18.45 -0.96
C MET A 342 1.82 18.48 -0.99
N ARG A 343 2.44 17.34 -1.30
CA ARG A 343 3.90 17.23 -1.36
C ARG A 343 4.34 17.50 -2.79
N MET A 344 5.46 18.20 -2.98
CA MET A 344 6.08 18.43 -4.30
C MET A 344 6.28 17.14 -5.12
N ARG A 345 6.37 15.98 -4.46
CA ARG A 345 6.43 14.68 -5.11
C ARG A 345 5.17 14.35 -5.94
N GLN A 346 3.99 14.80 -5.54
CA GLN A 346 2.72 14.59 -6.29
C GLN A 346 2.67 15.44 -7.57
N LEU A 347 3.37 16.57 -7.62
CA LEU A 347 3.45 17.45 -8.80
C LEU A 347 4.44 16.96 -9.88
N ARG A 348 5.35 16.03 -9.54
CA ARG A 348 6.40 15.56 -10.46
C ARG A 348 5.88 15.00 -11.80
N PRO A 349 4.81 14.19 -11.86
CA PRO A 349 4.28 13.70 -13.14
C PRO A 349 3.82 14.85 -14.05
N PHE A 350 3.10 15.83 -13.52
CA PHE A 350 2.62 16.99 -14.29
C PHE A 350 3.78 17.79 -14.88
N LEU A 351 4.82 18.06 -14.08
CA LEU A 351 6.03 18.73 -14.56
C LEU A 351 6.76 17.92 -15.65
N ARG A 352 6.71 16.58 -15.58
CA ARG A 352 7.26 15.71 -16.64
C ARG A 352 6.43 15.77 -17.93
N VAL A 353 5.08 15.74 -17.85
CA VAL A 353 4.23 15.91 -19.04
C VAL A 353 4.53 17.26 -19.69
N LEU A 354 4.56 18.32 -18.89
CA LEU A 354 4.84 19.67 -19.38
C LEU A 354 6.21 19.75 -20.06
N GLY A 355 7.25 19.19 -19.42
CA GLY A 355 8.60 19.15 -19.99
C GLY A 355 8.66 18.36 -21.30
N ILE A 356 8.01 17.20 -21.38
CA ILE A 356 7.92 16.39 -22.61
C ILE A 356 7.17 17.15 -23.71
N GLY A 357 6.06 17.81 -23.38
CA GLY A 357 5.27 18.58 -24.33
C GLY A 357 6.04 19.77 -24.90
N LEU A 358 6.74 20.53 -24.05
CA LEU A 358 7.59 21.66 -24.49
C LEU A 358 8.76 21.17 -25.35
N ALA A 359 9.41 20.07 -24.97
CA ALA A 359 10.50 19.50 -25.77
C ALA A 359 9.99 19.05 -27.15
N ALA A 360 8.84 18.38 -27.22
CA ALA A 360 8.23 17.99 -28.48
C ALA A 360 7.89 19.21 -29.36
N ALA A 361 7.32 20.26 -28.78
CA ALA A 361 7.01 21.50 -29.50
C ALA A 361 8.26 22.20 -30.08
N ILE A 362 9.37 22.21 -29.32
CA ILE A 362 10.64 22.76 -29.80
C ILE A 362 11.18 21.92 -30.96
N VAL A 363 11.13 20.59 -30.87
CA VAL A 363 11.59 19.70 -31.93
C VAL A 363 10.76 19.88 -33.21
N THR A 364 9.43 19.95 -33.11
CA THR A 364 8.56 20.20 -34.27
C THR A 364 8.85 21.55 -34.91
N PHE A 365 9.05 22.60 -34.11
CA PHE A 365 9.42 23.92 -34.60
C PHE A 365 10.76 23.90 -35.36
N LEU A 366 11.78 23.25 -34.80
CA LEU A 366 13.08 23.13 -35.47
C LEU A 366 12.98 22.35 -36.78
N LEU A 367 12.18 21.28 -36.82
CA LEU A 367 11.93 20.52 -38.04
C LEU A 367 11.22 21.36 -39.10
N GLU A 368 10.21 22.15 -38.73
CA GLU A 368 9.52 23.05 -39.65
C GLU A 368 10.47 24.12 -40.21
N VAL A 369 11.32 24.71 -39.37
CA VAL A 369 12.32 25.69 -39.82
C VAL A 369 13.33 25.06 -40.78
N LEU A 370 13.79 23.84 -40.50
CA LEU A 370 14.71 23.12 -41.38
C LEU A 370 14.04 22.78 -42.73
N VAL A 371 12.82 22.25 -42.72
CA VAL A 371 12.07 21.91 -43.94
C VAL A 371 11.77 23.16 -44.76
N ALA A 372 11.31 24.24 -44.12
CA ALA A 372 11.07 25.52 -44.78
C ALA A 372 12.37 26.11 -45.34
N GLY A 373 13.49 26.01 -44.62
CA GLY A 373 14.80 26.45 -45.08
C GLY A 373 15.29 25.68 -46.31
N VAL A 374 15.14 24.35 -46.31
CA VAL A 374 15.52 23.49 -47.44
C VAL A 374 14.65 23.78 -48.67
N LEU A 375 13.33 23.91 -48.51
CA LEU A 375 12.42 24.25 -49.61
C LEU A 375 12.74 25.63 -50.22
N LYS A 376 13.05 26.63 -49.39
CA LYS A 376 13.41 27.98 -49.87
C LYS A 376 14.77 28.02 -50.56
N CYS A 377 15.74 27.22 -50.12
CA CYS A 377 17.02 27.07 -50.80
C CYS A 377 16.89 26.32 -52.14
N TRP A 378 16.01 25.31 -52.21
CA TRP A 378 15.74 24.58 -53.45
C TRP A 378 15.11 25.50 -54.51
N ASP A 379 14.17 26.36 -54.12
CA ASP A 379 13.47 27.26 -55.03
C ASP A 379 14.40 28.37 -55.58
N ARG A 380 15.35 28.84 -54.76
CA ARG A 380 16.41 29.77 -55.21
C ARG A 380 17.44 29.11 -56.14
N GLY A 381 17.73 27.82 -55.97
CA GLY A 381 18.61 27.08 -56.87
C GLY A 381 18.02 26.87 -58.26
N CYS A 382 16.70 26.76 -58.38
CA CYS A 382 16.02 26.61 -59.67
C CYS A 382 15.85 27.93 -60.46
N THR A 383 15.72 29.06 -59.78
CA THR A 383 15.57 30.38 -60.43
C THR A 383 16.87 30.87 -61.06
N VAL A 384 18.03 30.65 -60.42
CA VAL A 384 19.35 31.01 -60.99
C VAL A 384 19.68 30.22 -62.26
N ARG A 385 19.11 29.02 -62.44
CA ARG A 385 19.34 28.21 -63.65
C ARG A 385 18.52 28.65 -64.87
N ARG A 386 17.46 29.45 -64.70
CA ARG A 386 16.62 29.96 -65.80
C ARG A 386 17.14 31.26 -66.41
N GLU A 387 17.80 32.12 -65.63
CA GLU A 387 18.39 33.36 -66.16
C GLU A 387 19.68 33.09 -66.96
N GLY A 388 20.43 32.02 -66.65
CA GLY A 388 21.63 31.65 -67.39
C GLY A 388 21.42 31.04 -68.79
N GLN A 389 20.17 30.77 -69.21
CA GLN A 389 19.86 30.25 -70.56
C GLN A 389 19.14 31.26 -71.47
N ALA A 390 18.83 32.48 -70.98
CA ALA A 390 18.13 33.50 -71.77
C ALA A 390 19.05 34.56 -72.39
N THR A 391 20.37 34.52 -72.14
CA THR A 391 21.32 35.54 -72.61
C THR A 391 22.37 35.06 -73.63
N GLU A 392 22.27 33.83 -74.16
CA GLU A 392 23.13 33.34 -75.26
C GLU A 392 22.28 33.06 -76.52
N GLY A 393 21.76 34.10 -77.17
CA GLY A 393 20.97 33.89 -78.38
C GLY A 393 20.49 35.11 -79.14
N VAL A 394 21.21 36.24 -79.11
CA VAL A 394 21.02 37.32 -80.10
C VAL A 394 22.40 37.92 -80.38
N VAL A 395 23.14 37.30 -81.30
CA VAL A 395 24.26 37.93 -81.99
C VAL A 395 23.72 38.37 -83.34
N ASP A 396 23.63 39.70 -83.50
CA ASP A 396 23.37 40.40 -84.73
C ASP A 396 24.34 39.96 -85.83
N GLU A 397 23.80 39.44 -86.92
CA GLU A 397 24.49 39.28 -88.20
C GLU A 397 23.82 40.23 -89.20
N THR A 398 24.27 41.49 -89.23
CA THR A 398 23.98 42.44 -90.31
C THR A 398 25.27 43.14 -90.74
N VAL A 399 25.96 42.55 -91.73
CA VAL A 399 27.01 43.22 -92.53
C VAL A 399 26.87 42.76 -93.99
N GLU A 400 26.59 43.72 -94.87
CA GLU A 400 26.86 43.81 -96.32
C GLU A 400 26.52 42.59 -97.22
N LYS A 401 25.67 42.69 -98.25
CA LYS A 401 25.72 43.61 -99.40
C LYS A 401 24.45 43.52 -100.24
#